data_AF-A0AAP0BT85-F1
#
_entry.id   AF-A0AAP0BT85-F1
#
_cell.length_a   1.000
_cell.length_b   1.000
_cell.length_c   1.000
_cell.angle_alpha   90.00
_cell.angle_beta   90.00
_cell.angle_gamma   90.00
#
_symmetry.space_group_name_H-M   'P 1'
#
loop_
_entity.id
_entity.type
_entity.pdbx_description
1 polymer ?
#
loop_
_entity_poly.entity_id
_entity_poly.type
_entity_poly.pdbx_seq_one_letter_code
_entity_poly.pdbx_strand_id
1 'polypeptide(L)'
;MLCAATGLTMHSWPAKSCAGSGHVGTRLQVPTLDAFMFSPFVCRTRRSKMEAEGRRRDGGLRPGFCCRELELREFHDKYVIRSLDPNVRDQAFSVSRLDGDIRPLTGDANLETPTEVSQIFGVAGILRLLAGTFVLIITSRKEVGSYLGFPIYSAKTMKFLSCNDVRRTSQKRNERYFMSLLRIVESTPGLYYSYEIDLTLNLQRACMLDEGRFSKPLWKQADPRFIWNRNLLEDLIEHKLDAFAIPFIQGSFQTTEFTVKKIPAKVTLISRRCNRRLGTRMWRRGANLEGDTANFVETEQLLEAEGCTSSFLQVRGSIPLLWQQIVDLSYKAKLEIIGHEETAKVVERHFNDLIQRYGTIAVLDLTDNHGDEGKLSCAFAAEIEKLPLVRYVSFDFHYHCAKGKLDNLKILYNEIAEDVQTQG
;
A
#
# COMPACT_ATOMS: atom_id res chain seq x y z
N MET A 1 -7.83 -17.41 -6.27
CA MET A 1 -8.41 -17.92 -4.99
C MET A 1 -7.46 -18.82 -4.18
N LEU A 2 -6.26 -19.16 -4.69
CA LEU A 2 -5.23 -19.86 -3.88
C LEU A 2 -4.79 -19.06 -2.64
N CYS A 3 -4.89 -17.73 -2.63
CA CYS A 3 -4.52 -16.91 -1.46
C CYS A 3 -5.37 -17.13 -0.20
N ALA A 4 -6.59 -17.68 -0.33
CA ALA A 4 -7.39 -18.06 0.85
C ALA A 4 -7.04 -19.45 1.37
N ALA A 5 -6.45 -20.31 0.53
CA ALA A 5 -6.18 -21.72 0.82
C ALA A 5 -4.71 -22.02 1.15
N THR A 6 -3.76 -21.23 0.65
CA THR A 6 -2.36 -21.32 1.05
C THR A 6 -2.16 -20.35 2.19
N GLY A 7 -1.96 -20.86 3.41
CA GLY A 7 -1.51 -20.09 4.58
C GLY A 7 -0.12 -19.48 4.38
N LEU A 8 0.03 -18.61 3.38
CA LEU A 8 1.12 -17.66 3.24
C LEU A 8 0.89 -16.61 4.31
N THR A 9 1.48 -16.89 5.46
CA THR A 9 1.64 -15.99 6.58
C THR A 9 2.08 -14.61 6.08
N MET A 10 1.16 -13.64 6.08
CA MET A 10 1.54 -12.26 6.37
C MET A 10 2.20 -12.32 7.73
N HIS A 11 3.52 -12.08 7.79
CA HIS A 11 4.21 -11.94 9.05
C HIS A 11 3.41 -10.99 9.94
N SER A 12 2.89 -11.57 11.01
CA SER A 12 2.35 -10.85 12.16
C SER A 12 3.38 -9.80 12.56
N TRP A 13 2.97 -8.54 12.61
CA TRP A 13 3.74 -7.56 13.35
C TRP A 13 3.85 -8.03 14.81
N PRO A 14 5.03 -7.91 15.43
CA PRO A 14 5.20 -8.32 16.82
C PRO A 14 4.41 -7.36 17.70
N ALA A 15 3.35 -7.88 18.32
CA ALA A 15 2.88 -7.33 19.59
C ALA A 15 4.06 -7.42 20.56
N LYS A 16 4.52 -6.28 21.09
CA LYS A 16 5.52 -6.26 22.15
C LYS A 16 5.02 -7.15 23.29
N SER A 17 5.75 -8.22 23.56
CA SER A 17 5.53 -9.14 24.66
C SER A 17 5.72 -8.40 25.98
N CYS A 18 4.64 -8.20 26.75
CA CYS A 18 4.76 -8.21 28.19
C CYS A 18 4.97 -9.67 28.60
N ALA A 19 6.04 -9.92 29.35
CA ALA A 19 6.46 -11.24 29.79
C ALA A 19 5.35 -11.95 30.60
N GLY A 20 5.12 -13.22 30.28
CA GLY A 20 4.21 -14.12 30.98
C GLY A 20 4.22 -15.47 30.29
N SER A 21 4.98 -16.41 30.83
CA SER A 21 5.13 -17.78 30.34
C SER A 21 3.78 -18.51 30.32
N GLY A 22 3.32 -18.90 29.13
CA GLY A 22 2.19 -19.80 28.96
C GLY A 22 2.11 -20.26 27.50
N HIS A 23 2.29 -21.56 27.25
CA HIS A 23 2.05 -22.17 25.95
C HIS A 23 0.57 -21.99 25.57
N VAL A 24 0.29 -21.12 24.58
CA VAL A 24 -1.01 -21.02 23.93
C VAL A 24 -0.81 -21.30 22.45
N GLY A 25 -1.40 -22.40 21.97
CA GLY A 25 -1.39 -22.76 20.56
C GLY A 25 -2.01 -21.66 19.70
N THR A 26 -1.26 -21.21 18.70
CA THR A 26 -1.70 -20.22 17.71
C THR A 26 -2.74 -20.86 16.78
N ARG A 27 -4.03 -20.64 17.07
CA ARG A 27 -5.12 -20.89 16.13
C ARG A 27 -5.02 -19.87 14.98
N LEU A 28 -5.05 -20.33 13.73
CA LEU A 28 -5.22 -19.44 12.56
C LEU A 28 -6.49 -18.60 12.76
N GLN A 29 -6.33 -17.30 12.97
CA GLN A 29 -7.44 -16.36 13.10
C GLN A 29 -7.72 -15.78 11.70
N VAL A 30 -8.71 -16.34 11.00
CA VAL A 30 -9.22 -15.74 9.77
C VAL A 30 -9.89 -14.41 10.13
N PRO A 31 -9.65 -13.31 9.40
CA PRO A 31 -10.31 -12.03 9.66
C PRO A 31 -11.81 -12.11 9.32
N THR A 32 -12.67 -12.43 10.28
CA THR A 32 -14.12 -12.57 10.06
C THR A 32 -14.87 -11.25 10.05
N LEU A 33 -14.34 -10.19 10.66
CA LEU A 33 -14.94 -8.85 10.70
C LEU A 33 -14.69 -7.97 9.45
N ASP A 34 -14.17 -8.56 8.38
CA ASP A 34 -13.83 -7.85 7.15
C ASP A 34 -14.68 -8.45 6.02
N ALA A 35 -15.33 -7.60 5.21
CA ALA A 35 -15.99 -8.03 3.99
C ALA A 35 -14.92 -8.25 2.90
N PHE A 36 -14.98 -9.40 2.25
CA PHE A 36 -14.17 -9.69 1.07
C PHE A 36 -14.98 -9.32 -0.15
N MET A 37 -14.41 -8.53 -1.05
CA MET A 37 -15.09 -8.11 -2.27
C MET A 37 -14.24 -8.53 -3.44
N PHE A 38 -14.86 -9.22 -4.39
CA PHE A 38 -14.19 -9.73 -5.57
C PHE A 38 -14.51 -8.85 -6.77
N SER A 39 -13.47 -8.61 -7.57
CA SER A 39 -13.59 -8.07 -8.93
C SER A 39 -12.55 -8.76 -9.80
N PRO A 40 -12.87 -9.93 -10.38
CA PRO A 40 -12.07 -10.55 -11.42
C PRO A 40 -12.20 -9.69 -12.68
N PHE A 41 -11.07 -9.19 -13.18
CA PHE A 41 -10.99 -8.79 -14.58
C PHE A 41 -9.67 -9.32 -15.11
N VAL A 42 -9.75 -10.32 -15.98
CA VAL A 42 -8.57 -10.89 -16.63
C VAL A 42 -8.17 -9.97 -17.78
N CYS A 43 -7.33 -8.98 -17.49
CA CYS A 43 -6.66 -8.24 -18.55
C CYS A 43 -5.61 -9.14 -19.19
N ARG A 44 -5.89 -9.70 -20.38
CA ARG A 44 -4.90 -10.39 -21.20
C ARG A 44 -4.16 -9.37 -22.04
N THR A 45 -2.94 -9.04 -21.66
CA THR A 45 -2.04 -8.27 -22.50
C THR A 45 -0.94 -9.19 -23.05
N ARG A 46 -0.64 -9.04 -24.36
CA ARG A 46 0.59 -9.61 -24.90
C ARG A 46 1.75 -8.81 -24.32
N ARG A 47 2.68 -9.53 -23.69
CA ARG A 47 3.95 -9.03 -23.15
C ARG A 47 4.68 -8.11 -24.14
N SER A 48 4.52 -8.36 -25.45
CA SER A 48 5.11 -7.57 -26.52
C SER A 48 4.59 -6.14 -26.68
N LYS A 49 3.43 -5.74 -26.15
CA LYS A 49 3.01 -4.32 -26.18
C LYS A 49 3.68 -3.55 -25.05
N MET A 50 3.46 -3.95 -23.78
CA MET A 50 4.04 -3.23 -22.63
C MET A 50 5.57 -3.36 -22.50
N GLU A 51 6.18 -4.50 -22.82
CA GLU A 51 7.65 -4.61 -22.85
C GLU A 51 8.28 -3.88 -24.04
N ALA A 52 7.64 -3.84 -25.23
CA ALA A 52 8.16 -3.07 -26.37
C ALA A 52 7.92 -1.55 -26.22
N GLU A 53 6.86 -1.16 -25.53
CA GLU A 53 6.55 0.22 -25.18
C GLU A 53 7.50 0.72 -24.07
N GLY A 54 7.90 -0.15 -23.14
CA GLY A 54 8.88 0.12 -22.06
C GLY A 54 10.36 0.01 -22.47
N ARG A 55 10.76 -1.00 -23.25
CA ARG A 55 12.15 -1.20 -23.74
C ARG A 55 12.29 -0.77 -25.20
N ARG A 56 12.66 0.50 -25.43
CA ARG A 56 13.55 0.82 -26.56
C ARG A 56 14.98 0.64 -26.07
N ARG A 57 15.86 0.05 -26.89
CA ARG A 57 17.24 -0.39 -26.56
C ARG A 57 18.24 0.76 -26.34
N ASP A 58 17.79 1.93 -25.91
CA ASP A 58 18.69 3.03 -25.55
C ASP A 58 18.74 3.12 -24.03
N GLY A 59 19.94 3.07 -23.45
CA GLY A 59 20.22 3.09 -22.02
C GLY A 59 19.91 4.42 -21.31
N GLY A 60 18.92 5.17 -21.80
CA GLY A 60 18.42 6.44 -21.30
C GLY A 60 17.29 6.28 -20.27
N LEU A 61 17.35 7.00 -19.14
CA LEU A 61 16.20 7.20 -18.25
C LEU A 61 15.21 8.11 -19.01
N ARG A 62 13.99 7.62 -19.29
CA ARG A 62 12.96 8.42 -19.98
C ARG A 62 12.46 9.56 -19.06
N PRO A 63 11.99 10.70 -19.61
CA PRO A 63 11.30 11.71 -18.81
C PRO A 63 10.11 11.06 -18.10
N GLY A 64 10.12 11.05 -16.76
CA GLY A 64 9.07 10.43 -15.93
C GLY A 64 9.58 9.39 -14.91
N PHE A 65 10.80 8.88 -15.08
CA PHE A 65 11.43 7.95 -14.13
C PHE A 65 12.11 8.68 -12.97
N CYS A 66 12.17 8.03 -11.81
CA CYS A 66 12.84 8.55 -10.62
C CYS A 66 14.33 8.19 -10.59
N CYS A 67 15.13 9.01 -9.91
CA CYS A 67 16.56 8.78 -9.75
C CYS A 67 16.82 7.50 -8.94
N ARG A 68 17.66 6.60 -9.47
CA ARG A 68 17.95 5.28 -8.91
C ARG A 68 19.10 5.28 -7.93
N GLU A 69 20.16 6.01 -8.26
CA GLU A 69 21.35 6.14 -7.43
C GLU A 69 21.56 7.60 -7.07
N LEU A 70 21.63 7.86 -5.76
CA LEU A 70 21.77 9.19 -5.21
C LEU A 70 22.98 9.25 -4.29
N GLU A 71 23.63 10.40 -4.27
CA GLU A 71 24.65 10.71 -3.26
C GLU A 71 24.12 11.81 -2.34
N LEU A 72 24.29 11.60 -1.04
CA LEU A 72 24.12 12.59 0.00
C LEU A 72 25.48 13.16 0.38
N ARG A 73 25.61 14.49 0.27
CA ARG A 73 26.74 15.25 0.79
C ARG A 73 26.28 16.08 1.98
N GLU A 74 26.93 15.88 3.11
CA GLU A 74 26.66 16.62 4.34
C GLU A 74 27.65 17.78 4.48
N PHE A 75 27.13 18.99 4.64
CA PHE A 75 27.90 20.19 4.99
C PHE A 75 27.49 20.66 6.38
N HIS A 76 28.21 21.63 6.93
CA HIS A 76 27.85 22.22 8.22
C HIS A 76 26.47 22.91 8.20
N ASP A 77 26.11 23.56 7.10
CA ASP A 77 24.93 24.42 6.95
C ASP A 77 23.80 23.79 6.11
N LYS A 78 24.09 22.74 5.33
CA LYS A 78 23.13 22.15 4.37
C LYS A 78 23.37 20.67 4.12
N TYR A 79 22.34 20.00 3.62
CA TYR A 79 22.41 18.69 2.98
C TYR A 79 22.30 18.89 1.48
N VAL A 80 23.14 18.23 0.67
CA VAL A 80 23.00 18.23 -0.79
C VAL A 80 22.73 16.81 -1.25
N ILE A 81 21.65 16.62 -1.99
CA ILE A 81 21.26 15.34 -2.57
C ILE A 81 21.38 15.46 -4.08
N ARG A 82 22.24 14.63 -4.68
CA ARG A 82 22.51 14.65 -6.13
C ARG A 82 22.22 13.30 -6.77
N SER A 83 21.76 13.34 -8.02
CA SER A 83 21.66 12.15 -8.84
C SER A 83 23.03 11.70 -9.34
N LEU A 84 23.26 10.39 -9.34
CA LEU A 84 24.41 9.74 -9.97
C LEU A 84 24.04 9.12 -11.33
N ASP A 85 22.77 9.18 -11.71
CA ASP A 85 22.28 8.52 -12.92
C ASP A 85 22.85 9.17 -14.19
N PRO A 86 23.35 8.39 -15.17
CA PRO A 86 24.02 8.92 -16.36
C PRO A 86 23.17 9.87 -17.23
N ASN A 87 21.85 9.72 -17.17
CA ASN A 87 20.91 10.40 -18.07
C ASN A 87 20.21 11.60 -17.42
N VAL A 88 20.35 11.74 -16.09
CA VAL A 88 19.83 12.86 -15.29
C VAL A 88 21.00 13.52 -14.53
N ARG A 89 22.20 13.48 -15.16
CA ARG A 89 23.38 14.18 -14.66
C ARG A 89 23.00 15.64 -14.50
N ASP A 90 23.29 16.19 -13.33
CA ASP A 90 23.08 17.60 -12.94
C ASP A 90 21.74 17.93 -12.25
N GLN A 91 20.86 16.96 -11.96
CA GLN A 91 19.80 17.20 -10.98
C GLN A 91 20.32 16.99 -9.56
N ALA A 92 20.29 18.06 -8.79
CA ALA A 92 20.55 18.04 -7.37
C ALA A 92 19.62 19.03 -6.66
N PHE A 93 19.53 18.93 -5.34
CA PHE A 93 18.92 19.95 -4.52
C PHE A 93 19.61 20.01 -3.17
N SER A 94 19.60 21.19 -2.56
CA SER A 94 20.07 21.39 -1.19
C SER A 94 18.91 21.59 -0.24
N VAL A 95 19.05 21.08 0.98
CA VAL A 95 18.17 21.37 2.11
C VAL A 95 18.99 22.06 3.19
N SER A 96 18.62 23.28 3.55
CA SER A 96 19.27 24.05 4.61
C SER A 96 19.07 23.38 5.97
N ARG A 97 20.14 23.27 6.78
CA ARG A 97 20.10 22.72 8.15
C ARG A 97 19.52 23.69 9.17
N LEU A 98 19.33 24.96 8.79
CA LEU A 98 18.84 26.01 9.68
C LEU A 98 17.31 26.04 9.75
N ASP A 99 16.66 25.99 8.59
CA ASP A 99 15.21 26.18 8.41
C ASP A 99 14.54 25.07 7.57
N GLY A 100 15.33 24.19 6.93
CA GLY A 100 14.81 23.18 6.03
C GLY A 100 14.41 23.72 4.65
N ASP A 101 14.86 24.91 4.26
CA ASP A 101 14.59 25.49 2.94
C ASP A 101 15.20 24.62 1.83
N ILE A 102 14.42 24.37 0.78
CA ILE A 102 14.77 23.45 -0.32
C ILE A 102 15.11 24.28 -1.54
N ARG A 103 16.30 24.08 -2.10
CA ARG A 103 16.74 24.78 -3.31
C ARG A 103 17.21 23.79 -4.36
N PRO A 104 16.54 23.73 -5.53
CA PRO A 104 17.07 23.00 -6.68
C PRO A 104 18.44 23.56 -7.07
N LEU A 105 19.37 22.68 -7.39
CA LEU A 105 20.71 23.01 -7.86
C LEU A 105 20.85 22.52 -9.30
N THR A 106 21.35 23.38 -10.17
CA THR A 106 21.67 23.07 -11.56
C THR A 106 23.18 23.20 -11.77
N GLY A 107 23.84 22.08 -12.09
CA GLY A 107 25.29 22.01 -12.34
C GLY A 107 26.16 21.76 -11.11
N ASP A 108 27.47 21.58 -11.33
CA ASP A 108 28.52 21.40 -10.30
C ASP A 108 28.73 22.68 -9.47
N ALA A 109 27.71 23.08 -8.72
CA ALA A 109 27.81 24.12 -7.71
C ALA A 109 28.19 23.48 -6.37
N ASN A 110 29.49 23.39 -6.10
CA ASN A 110 30.15 23.84 -4.86
C ASN A 110 31.61 23.37 -4.82
N LEU A 111 32.57 24.31 -4.76
CA LEU A 111 33.99 24.07 -4.46
C LEU A 111 34.22 23.63 -3.00
N GLU A 112 33.17 23.60 -2.19
CA GLU A 112 33.24 23.24 -0.77
C GLU A 112 33.42 21.73 -0.59
N THR A 113 34.37 21.34 0.26
CA THR A 113 34.56 19.93 0.62
C THR A 113 33.47 19.50 1.60
N PRO A 114 32.69 18.45 1.30
CA PRO A 114 31.68 17.93 2.22
C PRO A 114 32.32 17.30 3.46
N THR A 115 31.64 17.39 4.59
CA THR A 115 32.04 16.75 5.85
C THR A 115 31.90 15.23 5.76
N GLU A 116 30.81 14.77 5.15
CA GLU A 116 30.53 13.35 4.94
C GLU A 116 29.88 13.15 3.58
N VAL A 117 30.21 12.04 2.93
CA VAL A 117 29.61 11.62 1.66
C VAL A 117 29.10 10.20 1.83
N SER A 118 27.83 9.99 1.53
CA SER A 118 27.20 8.68 1.63
C SER A 118 26.30 8.40 0.43
N GLN A 119 26.19 7.13 0.05
CA GLN A 119 25.24 6.69 -0.97
C GLN A 119 23.87 6.47 -0.33
N ILE A 120 22.82 6.98 -0.98
CA ILE A 120 21.44 6.74 -0.59
C ILE A 120 20.65 6.20 -1.79
N PHE A 121 19.53 5.55 -1.51
CA PHE A 121 18.71 4.91 -2.51
C PHE A 121 17.42 5.67 -2.83
N GLY A 122 17.20 6.84 -2.24
CA GLY A 122 16.01 7.62 -2.49
C GLY A 122 15.70 8.58 -1.37
N VAL A 123 14.87 9.56 -1.69
CA VAL A 123 14.26 10.47 -0.71
C VAL A 123 12.82 10.03 -0.54
N ALA A 124 12.49 9.54 0.65
CA ALA A 124 11.15 9.07 0.94
C ALA A 124 10.17 10.25 1.14
N GLY A 125 10.70 11.41 1.51
CA GLY A 125 9.98 12.67 1.56
C GLY A 125 10.49 13.57 2.68
N ILE A 126 9.79 14.67 2.90
CA ILE A 126 10.15 15.72 3.87
C ILE A 126 9.00 15.88 4.85
N LEU A 127 9.34 16.03 6.12
CA LEU A 127 8.38 16.16 7.21
C LEU A 127 8.66 17.45 7.97
N ARG A 128 7.69 18.37 7.95
CA ARG A 128 7.72 19.59 8.73
C ARG A 128 6.92 19.40 10.02
N LEU A 129 7.61 19.42 11.15
CA LEU A 129 7.01 19.38 12.49
C LEU A 129 7.20 20.71 13.21
N LEU A 130 6.48 20.92 14.31
CA LEU A 130 6.76 22.06 15.20
C LEU A 130 8.18 22.06 15.76
N ALA A 131 8.78 20.88 15.89
CA ALA A 131 10.17 20.69 16.31
C ALA A 131 11.17 21.10 15.22
N GLY A 132 10.71 21.19 13.97
CA GLY A 132 11.46 21.62 12.79
C GLY A 132 11.36 20.62 11.62
N THR A 133 12.27 20.73 10.65
CA THR A 133 12.16 20.03 9.36
C THR A 133 13.06 18.79 9.34
N PHE A 134 12.53 17.68 8.83
CA PHE A 134 13.23 16.41 8.74
C PHE A 134 13.16 15.84 7.33
N VAL A 135 14.29 15.43 6.77
CA VAL A 135 14.37 14.77 5.47
C VAL A 135 14.46 13.25 5.69
N LEU A 136 13.50 12.49 5.20
CA LEU A 136 13.50 11.03 5.28
C LEU A 136 14.23 10.45 4.07
N ILE A 137 15.37 9.80 4.30
CA ILE A 137 16.18 9.16 3.26
C ILE A 137 16.15 7.64 3.38
N ILE A 138 16.34 6.95 2.25
CA ILE A 138 16.47 5.50 2.19
C ILE A 138 17.95 5.15 2.18
N THR A 139 18.44 4.52 3.24
CA THR A 139 19.85 4.13 3.38
C THR A 139 20.12 2.69 2.94
N SER A 140 19.09 1.85 2.87
CA SER A 140 19.20 0.48 2.33
C SER A 140 17.91 0.04 1.65
N ARG A 141 18.04 -0.64 0.51
CA ARG A 141 16.96 -1.29 -0.24
C ARG A 141 17.32 -2.74 -0.55
N LYS A 142 16.31 -3.57 -0.76
CA LYS A 142 16.47 -4.93 -1.30
C LYS A 142 15.61 -5.09 -2.53
N GLU A 143 16.18 -5.57 -3.64
CA GLU A 143 15.39 -6.03 -4.78
C GLU A 143 14.61 -7.30 -4.40
N VAL A 144 13.30 -7.26 -4.55
CA VAL A 144 12.40 -8.36 -4.14
C VAL A 144 11.80 -9.12 -5.32
N GLY A 145 12.02 -8.64 -6.53
CA GLY A 145 11.52 -9.26 -7.75
C GLY A 145 11.30 -8.22 -8.85
N SER A 146 10.54 -8.60 -9.86
CA SER A 146 10.18 -7.72 -10.97
C SER A 146 8.67 -7.71 -11.22
N TYR A 147 8.14 -6.58 -11.68
CA TYR A 147 6.76 -6.40 -12.11
C TYR A 147 6.78 -5.86 -13.54
N LEU A 148 6.20 -6.61 -14.49
CA LEU A 148 6.21 -6.27 -15.92
C LEU A 148 7.63 -5.98 -16.47
N GLY A 149 8.63 -6.70 -15.96
CA GLY A 149 10.04 -6.54 -16.34
C GLY A 149 10.80 -5.42 -15.62
N PHE A 150 10.13 -4.60 -14.80
CA PHE A 150 10.76 -3.54 -14.00
C PHE A 150 11.13 -4.05 -12.59
N PRO A 151 12.31 -3.70 -12.06
CA PRO A 151 12.73 -4.15 -10.73
C PRO A 151 11.93 -3.47 -9.63
N ILE A 152 11.56 -4.26 -8.62
CA ILE A 152 10.80 -3.83 -7.44
C ILE A 152 11.69 -3.92 -6.21
N TYR A 153 11.68 -2.84 -5.43
CA TYR A 153 12.51 -2.70 -4.25
C TYR A 153 11.66 -2.62 -2.98
N SER A 154 12.15 -3.26 -1.91
CA SER A 154 11.68 -3.10 -0.54
C SER A 154 12.62 -2.14 0.18
N ALA A 155 12.09 -1.07 0.77
CA ALA A 155 12.86 -0.20 1.67
C ALA A 155 13.19 -0.98 2.96
N LYS A 156 14.49 -1.08 3.31
CA LYS A 156 14.95 -1.82 4.48
C LYS A 156 15.28 -0.92 5.65
N THR A 157 16.05 0.12 5.40
CA THR A 157 16.41 1.11 6.43
C THR A 157 16.16 2.50 5.88
N MET A 158 15.50 3.31 6.70
CA MET A 158 15.28 4.72 6.47
C MET A 158 15.83 5.50 7.65
N LYS A 159 16.28 6.73 7.40
CA LYS A 159 16.85 7.61 8.42
C LYS A 159 16.32 9.02 8.22
N PHE A 160 15.94 9.69 9.30
CA PHE A 160 15.68 11.12 9.27
C PHE A 160 16.98 11.93 9.42
N LEU A 161 17.13 12.94 8.57
CA LEU A 161 18.12 14.00 8.70
C LEU A 161 17.43 15.24 9.28
N SER A 162 17.92 15.75 10.40
CA SER A 162 17.32 16.89 11.09
C SER A 162 17.86 18.22 10.57
N CYS A 163 16.98 19.17 10.27
CA CYS A 163 17.31 20.52 9.80
C CYS A 163 17.00 21.57 10.88
N ASN A 164 17.51 21.34 12.10
CA ASN A 164 17.14 22.11 13.30
C ASN A 164 18.37 22.63 14.08
N ASP A 165 19.39 23.13 13.40
CA ASP A 165 20.64 23.54 14.07
C ASP A 165 20.41 24.68 15.09
N VAL A 166 19.35 25.46 14.92
CA VAL A 166 18.92 26.49 15.88
C VAL A 166 18.10 25.85 17.01
N ARG A 167 18.80 25.41 18.06
CA ARG A 167 18.23 24.92 19.33
C ARG A 167 17.15 25.85 19.91
N ARG A 168 15.86 25.59 19.64
CA ARG A 168 14.76 26.16 20.42
C ARG A 168 14.71 25.49 21.80
N THR A 169 15.31 26.15 22.78
CA THR A 169 15.52 25.69 24.17
C THR A 169 14.24 25.36 24.97
N SER A 170 13.05 25.68 24.47
CA SER A 170 11.77 25.55 25.19
C SER A 170 10.98 24.25 24.95
N GLN A 171 11.41 23.32 24.07
CA GLN A 171 10.60 22.16 23.65
C GLN A 171 11.11 20.76 24.05
N LYS A 172 12.01 20.64 25.03
CA LYS A 172 12.63 19.35 25.44
C LYS A 172 11.66 18.23 25.85
N ARG A 173 10.45 18.55 26.36
CA ARG A 173 9.46 17.53 26.77
C ARG A 173 8.76 16.88 25.57
N ASN A 174 8.50 17.64 24.51
CA ASN A 174 7.84 17.14 23.30
C ASN A 174 8.82 16.50 22.32
N GLU A 175 10.11 16.87 22.40
CA GLU A 175 11.18 16.32 21.56
C GLU A 175 11.24 14.79 21.64
N ARG A 176 11.20 14.21 22.84
CA ARG A 176 11.20 12.74 23.01
C ARG A 176 9.99 12.05 22.37
N TYR A 177 8.82 12.68 22.42
CA TYR A 177 7.62 12.16 21.79
C TYR A 177 7.71 12.23 20.27
N PHE A 178 8.18 13.34 19.70
CA PHE A 178 8.40 13.44 18.26
C PHE A 178 9.46 12.44 17.78
N MET A 179 10.58 12.30 18.49
CA MET A 179 11.60 11.31 18.15
C MET A 179 11.08 9.88 18.20
N SER A 180 10.14 9.56 19.11
CA SER A 180 9.53 8.23 19.12
C SER A 180 8.60 8.01 17.92
N LEU A 181 7.85 9.03 17.49
CA LEU A 181 7.06 8.99 16.26
C LEU A 181 7.94 8.83 15.00
N LEU A 182 9.04 9.58 14.91
CA LEU A 182 9.98 9.46 13.79
C LEU A 182 10.56 8.05 13.72
N ARG A 183 10.97 7.46 14.85
CA ARG A 183 11.43 6.06 14.90
C ARG A 183 10.36 5.07 14.42
N ILE A 184 9.08 5.31 14.74
CA ILE A 184 7.99 4.47 14.23
C ILE A 184 7.96 4.54 12.69
N VAL A 185 8.06 5.75 12.11
CA VAL A 185 8.08 5.93 10.65
C VAL A 185 9.30 5.25 10.02
N GLU A 186 10.50 5.45 10.57
CA GLU A 186 11.74 4.79 10.10
C GLU A 186 11.64 3.27 10.11
N SER A 187 10.98 2.71 11.13
CA SER A 187 10.81 1.27 11.30
C SER A 187 9.62 0.68 10.54
N THR A 188 8.93 1.46 9.70
CA THR A 188 7.75 0.99 8.97
C THR A 188 8.14 -0.11 7.96
N PRO A 189 7.70 -1.36 8.16
CA PRO A 189 7.93 -2.47 7.24
C PRO A 189 6.89 -2.48 6.11
N GLY A 190 7.17 -3.32 5.11
CA GLY A 190 6.26 -3.57 4.00
C GLY A 190 6.12 -2.39 3.05
N LEU A 191 7.15 -1.54 2.95
CA LEU A 191 7.23 -0.46 1.98
C LEU A 191 7.91 -0.96 0.70
N TYR A 192 7.22 -0.81 -0.43
CA TYR A 192 7.70 -1.24 -1.74
C TYR A 192 7.54 -0.12 -2.77
N TYR A 193 8.45 -0.09 -3.74
CA TYR A 193 8.45 0.88 -4.82
C TYR A 193 9.26 0.40 -6.03
N SER A 194 9.14 1.13 -7.12
CA SER A 194 10.05 1.06 -8.26
C SER A 194 10.42 2.47 -8.69
N TYR A 195 11.56 2.61 -9.36
CA TYR A 195 11.98 3.88 -9.96
C TYR A 195 11.35 4.14 -11.32
N GLU A 196 10.76 3.10 -11.94
CA GLU A 196 10.34 3.14 -13.34
C GLU A 196 8.86 2.83 -13.55
N ILE A 197 8.25 2.09 -12.61
CA ILE A 197 6.85 1.71 -12.72
C ILE A 197 6.07 2.09 -11.48
N ASP A 198 4.85 2.56 -11.71
CA ASP A 198 3.90 2.83 -10.64
C ASP A 198 3.27 1.52 -10.13
N LEU A 199 3.51 1.23 -8.86
CA LEU A 199 2.93 0.08 -8.17
C LEU A 199 1.53 0.35 -7.64
N THR A 200 1.09 1.60 -7.54
CA THR A 200 -0.19 1.97 -6.90
C THR A 200 -1.41 1.60 -7.74
N LEU A 201 -1.24 1.44 -9.06
CA LEU A 201 -2.28 1.03 -9.99
C LEU A 201 -2.27 -0.49 -10.22
N ASN A 202 -3.46 -1.08 -10.36
CA ASN A 202 -3.59 -2.43 -10.92
C ASN A 202 -3.38 -2.45 -12.43
N LEU A 203 -3.10 -3.65 -12.96
CA LEU A 203 -2.81 -3.86 -14.37
C LEU A 203 -3.96 -3.38 -15.26
N GLN A 204 -5.22 -3.66 -14.89
CA GLN A 204 -6.39 -3.23 -15.66
C GLN A 204 -6.42 -1.71 -15.85
N ARG A 205 -6.31 -0.96 -14.76
CA ARG A 205 -6.29 0.52 -14.81
C ARG A 205 -5.04 1.03 -15.51
N ALA A 206 -3.89 0.40 -15.28
CA ALA A 206 -2.66 0.74 -16.00
C ALA A 206 -2.79 0.56 -17.52
N CYS A 207 -3.56 -0.42 -18.00
CA CYS A 207 -3.84 -0.64 -19.42
C CYS A 207 -4.84 0.36 -20.02
N MET A 208 -5.74 0.91 -19.20
CA MET A 208 -6.76 1.88 -19.63
C MET A 208 -6.22 3.31 -19.74
N LEU A 209 -5.08 3.60 -19.12
CA LEU A 209 -4.46 4.92 -19.15
C LEU A 209 -3.72 5.17 -20.47
N ASP A 210 -3.73 6.43 -20.90
CA ASP A 210 -3.12 6.91 -22.15
C ASP A 210 -1.60 6.62 -22.23
N GLU A 211 -1.10 6.43 -23.46
CA GLU A 211 0.31 6.12 -23.76
C GLU A 211 1.26 7.23 -23.28
N GLY A 212 0.79 8.48 -23.25
CA GLY A 212 1.50 9.64 -22.69
C GLY A 212 1.67 9.63 -21.16
N ARG A 213 1.25 8.57 -20.46
CA ARG A 213 1.45 8.45 -19.01
C ARG A 213 2.93 8.34 -18.65
N PHE A 214 3.72 7.61 -19.43
CA PHE A 214 5.13 7.37 -19.13
C PHE A 214 5.99 8.63 -19.22
N SER A 215 5.51 9.69 -19.88
CA SER A 215 6.17 11.01 -19.88
C SER A 215 5.88 11.85 -18.64
N LYS A 216 4.94 11.43 -17.79
CA LYS A 216 4.61 12.11 -16.54
C LYS A 216 5.44 11.52 -15.39
N PRO A 217 5.81 12.31 -14.37
CA PRO A 217 6.40 11.78 -13.14
C PRO A 217 5.55 10.68 -12.50
N LEU A 218 6.17 9.66 -11.89
CA LEU A 218 5.47 8.53 -11.28
C LEU A 218 4.37 8.96 -10.30
N TRP A 219 4.63 9.96 -9.46
CA TRP A 219 3.66 10.44 -8.47
C TRP A 219 2.39 11.04 -9.12
N LYS A 220 2.48 11.60 -10.35
CA LYS A 220 1.30 12.12 -11.09
C LYS A 220 0.47 11.02 -11.73
N GLN A 221 1.08 9.86 -11.99
CA GLN A 221 0.41 8.69 -12.55
C GLN A 221 -0.29 7.88 -11.45
N ALA A 222 0.24 7.94 -10.24
CA ALA A 222 -0.14 7.10 -9.12
C ALA A 222 -1.59 7.29 -8.64
N ASP A 223 -2.20 6.19 -8.19
CA ASP A 223 -3.44 6.23 -7.43
C ASP A 223 -3.15 6.76 -6.02
N PRO A 224 -3.65 7.96 -5.67
CA PRO A 224 -3.35 8.61 -4.41
C PRO A 224 -3.77 7.80 -3.18
N ARG A 225 -4.68 6.83 -3.32
CA ARG A 225 -5.14 5.95 -2.23
C ARG A 225 -4.05 5.02 -1.73
N PHE A 226 -3.11 4.65 -2.58
CA PHE A 226 -2.10 3.64 -2.26
C PHE A 226 -0.70 4.23 -2.09
N ILE A 227 -0.55 5.56 -2.17
CA ILE A 227 0.71 6.26 -1.87
C ILE A 227 0.83 6.45 -0.36
N TRP A 228 1.70 5.66 0.28
CA TRP A 228 1.93 5.73 1.73
C TRP A 228 2.58 7.06 2.14
N ASN A 229 3.57 7.54 1.39
CA ASN A 229 4.31 8.77 1.66
C ASN A 229 3.70 10.02 1.01
N ARG A 230 2.41 10.01 0.65
CA ARG A 230 1.79 11.10 -0.13
C ARG A 230 2.08 12.48 0.45
N ASN A 231 1.82 12.66 1.74
CA ASN A 231 2.00 13.93 2.44
C ASN A 231 3.48 14.31 2.57
N LEU A 232 4.39 13.32 2.60
CA LEU A 232 5.83 13.58 2.68
C LEU A 232 6.41 14.03 1.32
N LEU A 233 5.71 13.76 0.22
CA LEU A 233 6.15 14.14 -1.12
C LEU A 233 5.77 15.57 -1.50
N GLU A 234 4.86 16.22 -0.77
CA GLU A 234 4.32 17.55 -1.10
C GLU A 234 5.43 18.58 -1.32
N ASP A 235 6.38 18.67 -0.38
CA ASP A 235 7.52 19.60 -0.47
C ASP A 235 8.38 19.36 -1.72
N LEU A 236 8.64 18.10 -2.09
CA LEU A 236 9.42 17.76 -3.28
C LEU A 236 8.67 18.17 -4.56
N ILE A 237 7.35 17.95 -4.56
CA ILE A 237 6.47 18.28 -5.68
C ILE A 237 6.41 19.80 -5.90
N GLU A 238 6.24 20.57 -4.83
CA GLU A 238 6.18 22.04 -4.87
C GLU A 238 7.46 22.65 -5.44
N HIS A 239 8.62 22.08 -5.11
CA HIS A 239 9.93 22.52 -5.61
C HIS A 239 10.30 21.93 -6.98
N LYS A 240 9.36 21.24 -7.66
CA LYS A 240 9.56 20.62 -8.98
C LYS A 240 10.66 19.56 -9.00
N LEU A 241 10.87 18.87 -7.87
CA LEU A 241 11.83 17.78 -7.71
C LEU A 241 11.20 16.43 -8.08
N ASP A 242 10.53 16.39 -9.24
CA ASP A 242 9.72 15.26 -9.70
C ASP A 242 10.51 13.94 -9.75
N ALA A 243 11.78 13.98 -10.16
CA ALA A 243 12.65 12.81 -10.25
C ALA A 243 13.04 12.22 -8.89
N PHE A 244 12.90 12.99 -7.80
CA PHE A 244 13.18 12.53 -6.44
C PHE A 244 11.92 12.05 -5.70
N ALA A 245 10.73 12.35 -6.24
CA ALA A 245 9.46 12.04 -5.61
C ALA A 245 8.97 10.61 -5.94
N ILE A 246 9.45 9.64 -5.16
CA ILE A 246 9.15 8.21 -5.36
C ILE A 246 7.89 7.82 -4.55
N PRO A 247 6.80 7.36 -5.17
CA PRO A 247 5.63 6.86 -4.45
C PRO A 247 5.89 5.45 -3.86
N PHE A 248 5.64 5.27 -2.56
CA PHE A 248 5.65 3.93 -1.92
C PHE A 248 4.24 3.37 -1.80
N ILE A 249 4.10 2.06 -2.01
CA ILE A 249 2.98 1.30 -1.49
C ILE A 249 3.34 0.72 -0.12
N GLN A 250 2.35 0.60 0.77
CA GLN A 250 2.45 -0.23 1.97
C GLN A 250 1.66 -1.52 1.78
N GLY A 251 2.29 -2.68 2.00
CA GLY A 251 1.61 -3.97 1.94
C GLY A 251 2.58 -5.14 1.77
N SER A 252 2.43 -5.89 0.69
CA SER A 252 3.31 -7.04 0.38
C SER A 252 3.59 -7.15 -1.11
N PHE A 253 4.76 -7.68 -1.44
CA PHE A 253 5.14 -8.04 -2.80
C PHE A 253 5.87 -9.38 -2.75
N GLN A 254 5.37 -10.35 -3.51
CA GLN A 254 5.95 -11.69 -3.62
C GLN A 254 5.92 -12.12 -5.08
N THR A 255 6.98 -12.76 -5.55
CA THR A 255 7.04 -13.36 -6.88
C THR A 255 7.64 -14.75 -6.78
N THR A 256 7.09 -15.68 -7.56
CA THR A 256 7.57 -17.05 -7.65
C THR A 256 7.47 -17.53 -9.08
N GLU A 257 8.53 -18.18 -9.56
CA GLU A 257 8.59 -18.83 -10.86
C GLU A 257 8.39 -20.33 -10.70
N PHE A 258 7.67 -20.94 -11.63
CA PHE A 258 7.40 -22.37 -11.65
C PHE A 258 7.18 -22.84 -13.10
N THR A 259 7.09 -24.15 -13.30
CA THR A 259 6.85 -24.74 -14.62
C THR A 259 5.59 -25.58 -14.60
N VAL A 260 4.62 -25.26 -15.47
CA VAL A 260 3.39 -26.04 -15.64
C VAL A 260 3.47 -26.76 -16.97
N LYS A 261 3.46 -28.10 -16.98
CA LYS A 261 3.50 -28.89 -18.23
C LYS A 261 4.60 -28.43 -19.21
N LYS A 262 5.80 -28.13 -18.69
CA LYS A 262 6.99 -27.59 -19.41
C LYS A 262 6.90 -26.12 -19.85
N ILE A 263 5.83 -25.42 -19.52
CA ILE A 263 5.68 -24.00 -19.78
C ILE A 263 6.20 -23.23 -18.55
N PRO A 264 7.22 -22.37 -18.69
CA PRO A 264 7.65 -21.50 -17.60
C PRO A 264 6.55 -20.46 -17.32
N ALA A 265 6.19 -20.35 -16.06
CA ALA A 265 5.17 -19.45 -15.57
C ALA A 265 5.71 -18.69 -14.34
N LYS A 266 5.29 -17.44 -14.19
CA LYS A 266 5.61 -16.61 -13.04
C LYS A 266 4.32 -16.09 -12.43
N VAL A 267 4.18 -16.25 -11.12
CA VAL A 267 3.09 -15.66 -10.35
C VAL A 267 3.66 -14.54 -9.48
N THR A 268 3.06 -13.37 -9.58
CA THR A 268 3.35 -12.21 -8.73
C THR A 268 2.12 -11.87 -7.92
N LEU A 269 2.29 -11.73 -6.61
CA LEU A 269 1.24 -11.30 -5.69
C LEU A 269 1.62 -9.95 -5.09
N ILE A 270 0.76 -8.95 -5.31
CA ILE A 270 0.94 -7.59 -4.81
C ILE A 270 -0.24 -7.27 -3.91
N SER A 271 0.00 -6.78 -2.69
CA SER A 271 -1.05 -6.23 -1.85
C SER A 271 -0.74 -4.80 -1.47
N ARG A 272 -1.74 -3.92 -1.59
CA ARG A 272 -1.62 -2.47 -1.44
C ARG A 272 -2.65 -1.98 -0.43
N ARG A 273 -2.20 -1.35 0.65
CA ARG A 273 -3.06 -0.80 1.70
C ARG A 273 -3.49 0.63 1.36
N CYS A 274 -4.78 0.89 1.44
CA CYS A 274 -5.35 2.22 1.23
C CYS A 274 -5.05 3.15 2.41
N ASN A 275 -4.76 4.41 2.11
CA ASN A 275 -4.42 5.47 3.06
C ASN A 275 -5.61 6.36 3.47
N ARG A 276 -6.81 6.19 2.87
CA ARG A 276 -7.97 7.07 3.12
C ARG A 276 -8.52 6.97 4.55
N ARG A 277 -8.52 5.76 5.12
CA ARG A 277 -8.96 5.51 6.51
C ARG A 277 -7.97 4.61 7.25
N LEU A 278 -6.79 5.17 7.53
CA LEU A 278 -5.75 4.50 8.31
C LEU A 278 -6.11 4.39 9.78
N GLY A 279 -5.69 3.28 10.38
CA GLY A 279 -5.77 3.05 11.81
C GLY A 279 -5.36 1.64 12.17
N THR A 280 -5.18 1.40 13.47
CA THR A 280 -4.89 0.06 13.97
C THR A 280 -6.18 -0.76 14.00
N ARG A 281 -6.06 -2.07 13.70
CA ARG A 281 -7.20 -3.00 13.51
C ARG A 281 -8.25 -2.95 14.62
N MET A 282 -7.86 -2.68 15.86
CA MET A 282 -8.78 -2.59 17.01
C MET A 282 -9.36 -1.20 17.23
N TRP A 283 -8.67 -0.15 16.78
CA TRP A 283 -9.03 1.24 17.08
C TRP A 283 -9.73 1.95 15.93
N ARG A 284 -9.63 1.41 14.70
CA ARG A 284 -10.38 1.89 13.55
C ARG A 284 -11.06 0.74 12.81
N ARG A 285 -12.38 0.84 12.77
CA ARG A 285 -13.33 -0.06 12.11
C ARG A 285 -14.40 0.75 11.37
N GLY A 286 -15.19 0.05 10.58
CA GLY A 286 -16.26 0.65 9.78
C GLY A 286 -15.79 1.65 8.72
N ALA A 287 -16.78 2.34 8.16
CA ALA A 287 -16.58 3.46 7.24
C ALA A 287 -16.48 4.82 7.96
N ASN A 288 -15.98 5.85 7.28
CA ASN A 288 -16.25 7.26 7.61
C ASN A 288 -17.50 7.75 6.85
N LEU A 289 -17.89 9.01 7.07
CA LEU A 289 -19.01 9.64 6.36
C LEU A 289 -18.79 9.77 4.84
N GLU A 290 -17.53 9.72 4.39
CA GLU A 290 -17.17 9.74 2.96
C GLU A 290 -17.30 8.37 2.29
N GLY A 291 -17.59 7.30 3.04
CA GLY A 291 -17.67 5.93 2.49
C GLY A 291 -16.33 5.19 2.43
N ASP A 292 -15.26 5.74 2.99
CA ASP A 292 -13.96 5.06 3.06
C ASP A 292 -13.94 4.06 4.22
N THR A 293 -13.66 2.80 3.91
CA THR A 293 -13.57 1.74 4.92
C THR A 293 -12.19 1.62 5.52
N ALA A 294 -12.15 1.31 6.82
CA ALA A 294 -10.90 1.01 7.51
C ALA A 294 -10.29 -0.29 6.96
N ASN A 295 -8.95 -0.36 7.01
CA ASN A 295 -8.18 -1.54 6.59
C ASN A 295 -8.46 -2.01 5.16
N PHE A 296 -8.84 -1.09 4.26
CA PHE A 296 -9.03 -1.41 2.85
C PHE A 296 -7.70 -1.80 2.20
N VAL A 297 -7.65 -2.98 1.57
CA VAL A 297 -6.50 -3.55 0.89
C VAL A 297 -6.94 -4.06 -0.48
N GLU A 298 -6.14 -3.76 -1.49
CA GLU A 298 -6.25 -4.33 -2.83
C GLU A 298 -5.14 -5.36 -3.03
N THR A 299 -5.52 -6.59 -3.35
CA THR A 299 -4.59 -7.70 -3.64
C THR A 299 -4.73 -8.12 -5.10
N GLU A 300 -3.63 -8.01 -5.84
CA GLU A 300 -3.52 -8.34 -7.26
C GLU A 300 -2.63 -9.56 -7.44
N GLN A 301 -3.16 -10.59 -8.08
CA GLN A 301 -2.43 -11.78 -8.50
C GLN A 301 -2.19 -11.71 -10.01
N LEU A 302 -0.93 -11.64 -10.42
CA LEU A 302 -0.52 -11.70 -11.81
C LEU A 302 0.01 -13.08 -12.16
N LEU A 303 -0.36 -13.56 -13.35
CA LEU A 303 0.19 -14.76 -13.96
C LEU A 303 0.81 -14.39 -15.30
N GLU A 304 2.11 -14.59 -15.43
CA GLU A 304 2.87 -14.42 -16.66
C GLU A 304 3.23 -15.81 -17.20
N ALA A 305 2.70 -16.18 -18.37
CA ALA A 305 2.99 -17.46 -19.03
C ALA A 305 2.90 -17.29 -20.55
N GLU A 306 3.80 -17.93 -21.31
CA GLU A 306 3.79 -17.91 -22.79
C GLU A 306 3.74 -16.50 -23.41
N GLY A 307 4.36 -15.51 -22.75
CA GLY A 307 4.32 -14.12 -23.23
C GLY A 307 2.95 -13.44 -23.09
N CYS A 308 2.02 -14.04 -22.34
CA CYS A 308 0.76 -13.44 -21.93
C CYS A 308 0.83 -13.10 -20.44
N THR A 309 0.29 -11.95 -20.07
CA THR A 309 0.11 -11.56 -18.67
C THR A 309 -1.38 -11.47 -18.39
N SER A 310 -1.81 -12.09 -17.29
CA SER A 310 -3.16 -12.01 -16.74
C SER A 310 -3.10 -11.44 -15.34
N SER A 311 -4.08 -10.64 -14.95
CA SER A 311 -4.23 -10.09 -13.60
C SER A 311 -5.58 -10.49 -13.02
N PHE A 312 -5.61 -10.75 -11.71
CA PHE A 312 -6.82 -11.07 -10.95
C PHE A 312 -6.81 -10.26 -9.65
N LEU A 313 -7.90 -9.52 -9.40
CA LEU A 313 -7.98 -8.57 -8.30
C LEU A 313 -8.98 -9.03 -7.22
N GLN A 314 -8.59 -8.83 -5.97
CA GLN A 314 -9.45 -9.00 -4.81
C GLN A 314 -9.29 -7.76 -3.92
N VAL A 315 -10.39 -7.23 -3.40
CA VAL A 315 -10.34 -6.16 -2.41
C VAL A 315 -10.93 -6.64 -1.09
N ARG A 316 -10.42 -6.10 0.01
CA ARG A 316 -10.87 -6.46 1.35
C ARG A 316 -10.92 -5.21 2.19
N GLY A 317 -11.96 -5.04 2.98
CA GLY A 317 -12.08 -3.91 3.91
C GLY A 317 -12.97 -4.24 5.09
N SER A 318 -13.02 -3.35 6.08
CA SER A 318 -14.03 -3.44 7.14
C SER A 318 -15.43 -3.24 6.55
N ILE A 319 -16.44 -3.87 7.17
CA ILE A 319 -17.85 -3.72 6.79
C ILE A 319 -18.21 -2.22 6.69
N PRO A 320 -18.78 -1.74 5.57
CA PRO A 320 -18.96 -0.31 5.25
C PRO A 320 -20.11 0.37 6.00
N LEU A 321 -20.34 -0.03 7.25
CA LEU A 321 -21.27 0.62 8.16
C LEU A 321 -20.53 1.61 9.08
N LEU A 322 -21.29 2.52 9.70
CA LEU A 322 -20.78 3.35 10.79
C LEU A 322 -20.83 2.52 12.07
N TRP A 323 -19.70 1.93 12.45
CA TRP A 323 -19.58 1.12 13.66
C TRP A 323 -18.21 1.25 14.29
N GLN A 324 -18.16 0.95 15.59
CA GLN A 324 -16.95 0.98 16.38
C GLN A 324 -16.77 -0.30 17.19
N GLN A 325 -15.52 -0.59 17.51
CA GLN A 325 -15.15 -1.65 18.42
C GLN A 325 -14.61 -0.99 19.68
N ILE A 326 -15.31 -1.20 20.81
CA ILE A 326 -14.91 -0.63 22.10
C ILE A 326 -13.81 -1.51 22.66
N VAL A 327 -12.59 -0.99 22.68
CA VAL A 327 -11.42 -1.68 23.24
C VAL A 327 -11.45 -1.53 24.76
N ASP A 328 -11.77 -2.62 25.46
CA ASP A 328 -11.71 -2.74 26.91
C ASP A 328 -10.79 -3.92 27.32
N LEU A 329 -10.71 -4.22 28.61
CA LEU A 329 -9.94 -5.37 29.12
C LEU A 329 -10.64 -6.72 28.88
N SER A 330 -11.77 -6.75 28.16
CA SER A 330 -12.54 -7.96 27.90
C SER A 330 -11.87 -8.84 26.84
N TYR A 331 -12.08 -10.14 26.95
CA TYR A 331 -11.54 -11.13 26.00
C TYR A 331 -12.04 -10.91 24.56
N LYS A 332 -13.30 -10.48 24.40
CA LYS A 332 -13.89 -10.09 23.11
C LYS A 332 -14.39 -8.66 23.22
N ALA A 333 -13.71 -7.74 22.54
CA ALA A 333 -14.09 -6.33 22.50
C ALA A 333 -15.47 -6.16 21.86
N LYS A 334 -16.34 -5.39 22.52
CA LYS A 334 -17.75 -5.19 22.13
C LYS A 334 -17.86 -4.40 20.81
N LEU A 335 -18.78 -4.82 19.96
CA LEU A 335 -19.12 -4.10 18.73
C LEU A 335 -20.35 -3.23 18.96
N GLU A 336 -20.31 -2.01 18.44
CA GLU A 336 -21.42 -1.06 18.52
C GLU A 336 -21.66 -0.41 17.16
N ILE A 337 -22.86 -0.61 16.63
CA ILE A 337 -23.32 0.09 15.42
C ILE A 337 -23.77 1.48 15.85
N ILE A 338 -23.25 2.50 15.17
CA ILE A 338 -23.58 3.89 15.43
C ILE A 338 -24.84 4.20 14.62
N GLY A 339 -25.96 4.38 15.31
CA GLY A 339 -27.22 4.78 14.70
C GLY A 339 -27.12 6.20 14.14
N HIS A 340 -26.80 6.32 12.86
CA HIS A 340 -26.65 7.60 12.17
C HIS A 340 -27.50 7.62 10.90
N GLU A 341 -28.21 8.71 10.67
CA GLU A 341 -29.18 8.84 9.56
C GLU A 341 -28.53 8.67 8.18
N GLU A 342 -27.25 9.05 8.05
CA GLU A 342 -26.50 8.92 6.79
C GLU A 342 -25.92 7.53 6.53
N THR A 343 -26.13 6.54 7.40
CA THR A 343 -25.52 5.20 7.22
C THR A 343 -25.82 4.60 5.85
N ALA A 344 -27.08 4.69 5.38
CA ALA A 344 -27.46 4.22 4.05
C ALA A 344 -26.70 4.94 2.93
N LYS A 345 -26.54 6.26 3.03
CA LYS A 345 -25.78 7.07 2.05
C LYS A 345 -24.28 6.72 2.07
N VAL A 346 -23.73 6.40 3.24
CA VAL A 346 -22.33 5.97 3.39
C VAL A 346 -22.09 4.64 2.67
N VAL A 347 -23.00 3.68 2.85
CA VAL A 347 -22.94 2.38 2.16
C VAL A 347 -23.07 2.58 0.64
N GLU A 348 -24.04 3.38 0.20
CA GLU A 348 -24.23 3.70 -1.22
C GLU A 348 -22.98 4.37 -1.83
N ARG A 349 -22.42 5.39 -1.17
CA ARG A 349 -21.16 6.04 -1.61
C ARG A 349 -20.02 5.05 -1.73
N HIS A 350 -19.87 4.16 -0.76
CA HIS A 350 -18.82 3.13 -0.77
C HIS A 350 -18.94 2.23 -2.00
N PHE A 351 -20.12 1.64 -2.23
CA PHE A 351 -20.31 0.73 -3.35
C PHE A 351 -20.28 1.43 -4.70
N ASN A 352 -20.75 2.67 -4.80
CA ASN A 352 -20.60 3.46 -6.02
C ASN A 352 -19.12 3.72 -6.36
N ASP A 353 -18.26 4.05 -5.38
CA ASP A 353 -16.82 4.20 -5.59
C ASP A 353 -16.18 2.89 -6.06
N LEU A 354 -16.60 1.75 -5.49
CA LEU A 354 -16.09 0.45 -5.90
C LEU A 354 -16.56 0.06 -7.30
N ILE A 355 -17.86 0.21 -7.61
CA ILE A 355 -18.45 -0.17 -8.91
C ILE A 355 -17.80 0.65 -10.02
N GLN A 356 -17.58 1.94 -9.79
CA GLN A 356 -16.91 2.81 -10.76
C GLN A 356 -15.47 2.36 -11.07
N ARG A 357 -14.76 1.78 -10.09
CA ARG A 357 -13.35 1.43 -10.23
C ARG A 357 -13.12 0.00 -10.70
N TYR A 358 -13.97 -0.91 -10.24
CA TYR A 358 -13.78 -2.35 -10.38
C TYR A 358 -14.85 -2.99 -11.27
N GLY A 359 -15.98 -2.31 -11.49
CA GLY A 359 -17.10 -2.83 -12.27
C GLY A 359 -18.04 -3.65 -11.39
N THR A 360 -18.37 -4.87 -11.83
CA THR A 360 -19.26 -5.76 -11.09
C THR A 360 -18.59 -6.25 -9.81
N ILE A 361 -19.33 -6.24 -8.69
CA ILE A 361 -18.81 -6.62 -7.37
C ILE A 361 -19.65 -7.73 -6.78
N ALA A 362 -18.96 -8.77 -6.30
CA ALA A 362 -19.52 -9.75 -5.38
C ALA A 362 -18.94 -9.52 -3.98
N VAL A 363 -19.81 -9.31 -3.01
CA VAL A 363 -19.50 -9.17 -1.58
C VAL A 363 -19.65 -10.52 -0.91
N LEU A 364 -18.60 -10.95 -0.24
CA LEU A 364 -18.56 -12.14 0.59
C LEU A 364 -18.40 -11.70 2.06
N ASP A 365 -19.45 -11.95 2.84
CA ASP A 365 -19.43 -11.79 4.28
C ASP A 365 -19.10 -13.13 4.95
N LEU A 366 -18.05 -13.14 5.77
CA LEU A 366 -17.56 -14.31 6.51
C LEU A 366 -17.78 -14.21 8.02
N THR A 367 -18.59 -13.26 8.46
CA THR A 367 -18.90 -13.03 9.87
C THR A 367 -19.65 -14.21 10.51
N ASP A 368 -19.55 -14.30 11.84
CA ASP A 368 -20.38 -15.21 12.63
C ASP A 368 -21.84 -14.72 12.59
N ASN A 369 -22.78 -15.63 12.37
CA ASN A 369 -24.21 -15.30 12.40
C ASN A 369 -24.74 -15.04 13.82
N HIS A 370 -23.92 -15.25 14.85
CA HIS A 370 -24.29 -15.10 16.25
C HIS A 370 -23.65 -13.89 16.94
N GLY A 371 -24.28 -13.46 18.04
CA GLY A 371 -23.76 -12.38 18.89
C GLY A 371 -23.74 -11.03 18.20
N ASP A 372 -22.76 -10.19 18.55
CA ASP A 372 -22.64 -8.84 17.99
C ASP A 372 -22.17 -8.83 16.53
N GLU A 373 -21.48 -9.88 16.07
CA GLU A 373 -21.10 -10.05 14.66
C GLU A 373 -22.32 -10.31 13.80
N GLY A 374 -23.22 -11.20 14.25
CA GLY A 374 -24.48 -11.46 13.57
C GLY A 374 -25.35 -10.21 13.45
N LYS A 375 -25.41 -9.37 14.48
CA LYS A 375 -26.13 -8.07 14.41
C LYS A 375 -25.53 -7.16 13.34
N LEU A 376 -24.20 -7.10 13.24
CA LEU A 376 -23.50 -6.31 12.25
C LEU A 376 -23.73 -6.85 10.83
N SER A 377 -23.68 -8.18 10.65
CA SER A 377 -23.97 -8.84 9.38
C SER A 377 -25.41 -8.61 8.94
N CYS A 378 -26.39 -8.78 9.83
CA CYS A 378 -27.80 -8.51 9.52
C CYS A 378 -28.03 -7.05 9.11
N ALA A 379 -27.42 -6.09 9.84
CA ALA A 379 -27.51 -4.68 9.48
C ALA A 379 -26.86 -4.40 8.12
N PHE A 380 -25.75 -5.07 7.82
CA PHE A 380 -25.06 -4.91 6.55
C PHE A 380 -25.86 -5.49 5.38
N ALA A 381 -26.39 -6.71 5.53
CA ALA A 381 -27.25 -7.36 4.55
C ALA A 381 -28.47 -6.48 4.21
N ALA A 382 -29.12 -5.89 5.23
CA ALA A 382 -30.26 -5.00 5.02
C ALA A 382 -29.93 -3.74 4.22
N GLU A 383 -28.70 -3.21 4.30
CA GLU A 383 -28.25 -2.09 3.47
C GLU A 383 -27.85 -2.54 2.06
N ILE A 384 -27.25 -3.72 1.91
CA ILE A 384 -26.88 -4.26 0.59
C ILE A 384 -28.09 -4.66 -0.25
N GLU A 385 -29.17 -5.16 0.36
CA GLU A 385 -30.42 -5.48 -0.35
C GLU A 385 -31.00 -4.27 -1.10
N LYS A 386 -30.67 -3.05 -0.67
CA LYS A 386 -31.09 -1.80 -1.34
C LYS A 386 -30.27 -1.50 -2.59
N LEU A 387 -29.17 -2.21 -2.83
CA LEU A 387 -28.22 -2.00 -3.93
C LEU A 387 -28.33 -3.15 -4.96
N PRO A 388 -29.17 -3.01 -6.01
CA PRO A 388 -29.45 -4.12 -6.92
C PRO A 388 -28.27 -4.54 -7.80
N LEU A 389 -27.21 -3.73 -7.88
CA LEU A 389 -26.01 -4.01 -8.67
C LEU A 389 -24.93 -4.79 -7.89
N VAL A 390 -25.15 -5.07 -6.62
CA VAL A 390 -24.17 -5.72 -5.74
C VAL A 390 -24.67 -7.12 -5.37
N ARG A 391 -23.90 -8.15 -5.72
CA ARG A 391 -24.20 -9.52 -5.27
C ARG A 391 -23.69 -9.70 -3.84
N TYR A 392 -24.54 -10.19 -2.95
CA TYR A 392 -24.20 -10.48 -1.55
C TYR A 392 -24.24 -11.98 -1.28
N VAL A 393 -23.19 -12.50 -0.66
CA VAL A 393 -23.07 -13.89 -0.23
C VAL A 393 -22.63 -13.91 1.22
N SER A 394 -23.47 -14.47 2.09
CA SER A 394 -23.19 -14.63 3.52
C SER A 394 -22.77 -16.06 3.80
N PHE A 395 -21.59 -16.28 4.37
CA PHE A 395 -21.06 -17.59 4.68
C PHE A 395 -20.45 -17.62 6.08
N ASP A 396 -21.11 -18.28 7.02
CA ASP A 396 -20.61 -18.39 8.39
C ASP A 396 -19.40 -19.32 8.45
N PHE A 397 -18.21 -18.71 8.42
CA PHE A 397 -16.94 -19.43 8.44
C PHE A 397 -16.76 -20.22 9.74
N HIS A 398 -17.24 -19.69 10.87
CA HIS A 398 -17.07 -20.32 12.18
C HIS A 398 -17.94 -21.57 12.34
N TYR A 399 -19.14 -21.55 11.78
CA TYR A 399 -20.02 -22.71 11.71
C TYR A 399 -19.50 -23.76 10.71
N HIS A 400 -19.26 -23.36 9.46
CA HIS A 400 -18.94 -24.29 8.39
C HIS A 400 -17.50 -24.85 8.48
N CYS A 401 -16.52 -24.04 8.87
CA CYS A 401 -15.12 -24.46 8.99
C CYS A 401 -14.70 -24.74 10.44
N ALA A 402 -15.66 -24.95 11.35
CA ALA A 402 -15.41 -25.33 12.73
C ALA A 402 -14.41 -26.50 12.83
N LYS A 403 -13.50 -26.44 13.80
CA LYS A 403 -12.47 -27.46 14.07
C LYS A 403 -11.49 -27.70 12.91
N GLY A 404 -11.31 -26.71 12.01
CA GLY A 404 -10.29 -26.75 10.95
C GLY A 404 -10.71 -27.53 9.70
N LYS A 405 -12.02 -27.76 9.51
CA LYS A 405 -12.57 -28.42 8.31
C LYS A 405 -12.57 -27.46 7.11
N LEU A 406 -11.39 -27.20 6.56
CA LEU A 406 -11.20 -26.31 5.40
C LEU A 406 -11.80 -26.88 4.12
N ASP A 407 -12.05 -28.19 4.04
CA ASP A 407 -12.73 -28.82 2.89
C ASP A 407 -14.12 -28.25 2.63
N ASN A 408 -14.78 -27.71 3.67
CA ASN A 408 -16.10 -27.10 3.55
C ASN A 408 -16.09 -25.76 2.80
N LEU A 409 -14.92 -25.17 2.54
CA LEU A 409 -14.80 -24.02 1.65
C LEU A 409 -15.20 -24.34 0.21
N LYS A 410 -15.25 -25.61 -0.18
CA LYS A 410 -15.79 -26.03 -1.49
C LYS A 410 -17.25 -25.65 -1.65
N ILE A 411 -18.03 -25.60 -0.56
CA ILE A 411 -19.44 -25.18 -0.58
C ILE A 411 -19.52 -23.73 -1.05
N LEU A 412 -18.77 -22.85 -0.39
CA LEU A 412 -18.66 -21.45 -0.75
C LEU A 412 -18.13 -21.30 -2.19
N TYR A 413 -17.08 -22.05 -2.55
CA TYR A 413 -16.51 -22.00 -3.90
C TYR A 413 -17.56 -22.32 -4.96
N ASN A 414 -18.37 -23.35 -4.76
CA ASN A 414 -19.40 -23.74 -5.70
C ASN A 414 -20.49 -22.67 -5.84
N GLU A 415 -20.84 -21.99 -4.75
CA GLU A 415 -21.83 -20.90 -4.74
C GLU A 415 -21.37 -19.66 -5.53
N ILE A 416 -20.08 -19.33 -5.44
CA ILE A 416 -19.47 -18.19 -6.16
C ILE A 416 -18.80 -18.59 -7.48
N ALA A 417 -18.82 -19.88 -7.85
CA ALA A 417 -18.10 -20.38 -9.01
C ALA A 417 -18.57 -19.72 -10.30
N GLU A 418 -19.87 -19.52 -10.46
CA GLU A 418 -20.46 -18.84 -11.62
C GLU A 418 -20.02 -17.38 -11.69
N ASP A 419 -19.95 -16.66 -10.55
CA ASP A 419 -19.49 -15.27 -10.52
C ASP A 419 -18.02 -15.18 -10.93
N VAL A 420 -17.19 -16.08 -10.39
CA VAL A 420 -15.76 -16.15 -10.73
C VAL A 420 -15.56 -16.46 -12.22
N GLN A 421 -16.33 -17.39 -12.78
CA GLN A 421 -16.24 -17.78 -14.19
C GLN A 421 -16.75 -16.69 -15.14
N THR A 422 -17.86 -16.03 -14.80
CA THR A 422 -18.46 -14.97 -15.62
C THR A 422 -17.56 -13.73 -15.69
N GLN A 423 -16.78 -13.51 -14.64
CA GLN A 423 -15.91 -12.34 -14.50
C GLN A 423 -14.46 -12.59 -14.98
N GLY A 424 -14.08 -13.83 -15.36
CA GLY A 424 -12.83 -14.11 -16.09
C GLY A 424 -12.20 -15.47 -15.88
#